data_AF-A0A1Y1HWV9-F1
#
_entry.id   AF-A0A1Y1HWV9-F1
#
_cell.length_a   1.000
_cell.length_b   1.000
_cell.length_c   1.000
_cell.angle_alpha   90.00
_cell.angle_beta   90.00
_cell.angle_gamma   90.00
#
_symmetry.space_group_name_H-M   'P 1'
#
loop_
_entity.id
_entity.type
_entity.pdbx_description
1 polymer ?
#
loop_
_entity_poly.entity_id
_entity_poly.type
_entity_poly.pdbx_seq_one_letter_code
_entity_poly.pdbx_strand_id
1 'polypeptide(L)'
;MEDDLDQIVHKCVAMLMSNDPELIMQSAELLQALMKERESMEKVARVVQEIAAYRGGAVLNLIWMGTLGRNPSNTGGDKACEYFIVCTAAFQVFTSSKAVVERYLTTIGANERESARAIYEALSSRPLSTAQAFSRGKKTLLIESFIIRPLDCLANFAKGSKVFRDVIKDFAEQRSIFDTFGTFLSAEFLGDLRAEDQWSVRVALTSLAEALAFSNDSQLWALDKGLLKLISAIYEHSPLEDLKNKSKPALKHKAIPVMRCTAVLMYLLERESTLEKLRAHNALAGFKPHRRKIDAASMNCYKSHGGKVNGATILEGRYWGYMEAKLQGVPVTLALGNERIPPGYLRKQMRGKDGGMDVQVVCSWKLCTAGEEQIGRKFGKCSVCQVARYCSKEHQSLHWRTHKVHCRAKDSGGSVGTSERERPSEGEQ
;
A
#
# COMPACT_ATOMS: atom_id res chain seq x y z
N MET A 1 -23.27 -22.58 -1.25
CA MET A 1 -22.99 -22.70 -2.68
C MET A 1 -21.70 -21.95 -2.93
N GLU A 2 -20.69 -22.62 -3.46
CA GLU A 2 -19.42 -21.97 -3.78
C GLU A 2 -19.66 -21.18 -5.07
N ASP A 3 -19.95 -19.88 -4.95
CA ASP A 3 -20.12 -19.02 -6.11
C ASP A 3 -18.88 -19.15 -7.00
N ASP A 4 -19.11 -19.59 -8.24
CA ASP A 4 -18.08 -19.81 -9.23
C ASP A 4 -17.29 -18.50 -9.42
N LEU A 5 -15.97 -18.58 -9.23
CA LEU A 5 -15.08 -17.43 -9.29
C LEU A 5 -15.28 -16.62 -10.58
N ASP A 6 -15.51 -17.33 -11.69
CA ASP A 6 -15.73 -16.74 -13.00
C ASP A 6 -17.00 -15.86 -13.01
N GLN A 7 -18.08 -16.27 -12.32
CA GLN A 7 -19.30 -15.46 -12.18
C GLN A 7 -19.07 -14.18 -11.39
N ILE A 8 -18.28 -14.25 -10.30
CA ILE A 8 -17.92 -13.07 -9.51
C ILE A 8 -17.10 -12.10 -10.37
N VAL A 9 -16.10 -12.59 -11.09
CA VAL A 9 -15.29 -11.77 -12.01
C VAL A 9 -16.18 -11.10 -13.05
N HIS A 10 -17.07 -11.85 -13.71
CA HIS A 10 -17.98 -11.30 -14.72
C HIS A 10 -18.92 -10.24 -14.16
N LYS A 11 -19.51 -10.49 -12.99
CA LYS A 11 -20.40 -9.54 -12.31
C LYS A 11 -19.66 -8.24 -11.96
N CYS A 12 -18.49 -8.35 -11.31
CA CYS A 12 -17.66 -7.20 -10.96
C CYS A 12 -17.23 -6.41 -12.21
N VAL A 13 -16.78 -7.09 -13.27
CA VAL A 13 -16.40 -6.42 -14.53
C VAL A 13 -17.58 -5.67 -15.15
N ALA A 14 -18.76 -6.28 -15.23
CA ALA A 14 -19.94 -5.62 -15.80
C ALA A 14 -20.29 -4.34 -15.03
N MET A 15 -20.24 -4.39 -13.69
CA MET A 15 -20.47 -3.24 -12.83
C MET A 15 -19.36 -2.18 -12.94
N LEU A 16 -18.08 -2.58 -12.93
CA LEU A 16 -16.94 -1.66 -13.04
C LEU A 16 -16.80 -1.00 -14.41
N MET A 17 -17.30 -1.65 -15.47
CA MET A 17 -17.33 -1.08 -16.82
C MET A 17 -18.59 -0.26 -17.11
N SER A 18 -19.50 -0.12 -16.12
CA SER A 18 -20.67 0.74 -16.25
C SER A 18 -20.28 2.22 -16.23
N ASN A 19 -21.12 3.06 -16.85
CA ASN A 19 -21.06 4.51 -16.68
C ASN A 19 -21.84 4.99 -15.44
N ASP A 20 -22.55 4.08 -14.77
CA ASP A 20 -23.31 4.33 -13.56
C ASP A 20 -22.39 4.26 -12.31
N PRO A 21 -22.18 5.37 -11.58
CA PRO A 21 -21.37 5.37 -10.36
C PRO A 21 -21.86 4.40 -9.29
N GLU A 22 -23.19 4.18 -9.18
CA GLU A 22 -23.75 3.30 -8.17
C GLU A 22 -23.31 1.85 -8.40
N LEU A 23 -23.34 1.39 -9.65
CA LEU A 23 -22.86 0.05 -10.00
C LEU A 23 -21.35 -0.11 -9.74
N ILE A 24 -20.55 0.92 -10.04
CA ILE A 24 -19.10 0.89 -9.72
C ILE A 24 -18.91 0.78 -8.20
N MET A 25 -19.67 1.53 -7.40
CA MET A 25 -19.63 1.46 -5.95
C MET A 25 -20.00 0.07 -5.43
N GLN A 26 -21.12 -0.49 -5.91
CA GLN A 26 -21.57 -1.84 -5.53
C GLN A 26 -20.48 -2.89 -5.83
N SER A 27 -19.74 -2.74 -6.93
CA SER A 27 -18.60 -3.62 -7.20
C SER A 27 -17.43 -3.40 -6.25
N ALA A 28 -17.11 -2.17 -5.88
CA ALA A 28 -16.05 -1.89 -4.91
C ALA A 28 -16.41 -2.46 -3.53
N GLU A 29 -17.67 -2.29 -3.09
CA GLU A 29 -18.19 -2.84 -1.84
C GLU A 29 -18.20 -4.37 -1.83
N LEU A 30 -18.59 -5.01 -2.94
CA LEU A 30 -18.53 -6.46 -3.09
C LEU A 30 -17.10 -6.98 -2.93
N LEU A 31 -16.12 -6.34 -3.58
CA LEU A 31 -14.72 -6.73 -3.44
C LEU A 31 -14.18 -6.49 -2.03
N GLN A 32 -14.57 -5.38 -1.38
CA GLN A 32 -14.21 -5.12 0.02
C GLN A 32 -14.85 -6.10 1.00
N ALA A 33 -16.09 -6.54 0.75
CA ALA A 33 -16.75 -7.56 1.54
C ALA A 33 -15.98 -8.88 1.45
N LEU A 34 -15.58 -9.29 0.24
CA LEU A 34 -14.73 -10.46 0.05
C LEU A 34 -13.40 -10.33 0.81
N MET A 35 -12.74 -9.15 0.79
CA MET A 35 -11.50 -8.91 1.54
C MET A 35 -11.65 -9.05 3.08
N LYS A 36 -12.85 -8.86 3.62
CA LYS A 36 -13.10 -9.00 5.07
C LYS A 36 -13.21 -10.47 5.48
N GLU A 37 -13.52 -11.36 4.54
CA GLU A 37 -13.60 -12.81 4.75
C GLU A 37 -12.20 -13.44 4.69
N ARG A 38 -11.58 -13.72 5.85
CA ARG A 38 -10.18 -14.21 5.89
C ARG A 38 -9.94 -15.51 5.13
N GLU A 39 -10.91 -16.42 5.12
CA GLU A 39 -10.83 -17.69 4.41
C GLU A 39 -10.82 -17.50 2.89
N SER A 40 -11.16 -16.31 2.40
CA SER A 40 -11.29 -16.00 0.97
C SER A 40 -10.11 -15.20 0.39
N MET A 41 -9.03 -14.93 1.13
CA MET A 41 -7.96 -14.05 0.63
C MET A 41 -7.33 -14.53 -0.68
N GLU A 42 -7.18 -15.85 -0.88
CA GLU A 42 -6.76 -16.38 -2.18
C GLU A 42 -7.82 -16.19 -3.27
N LYS A 43 -9.09 -16.35 -2.93
CA LYS A 43 -10.23 -16.11 -3.84
C LYS A 43 -10.25 -14.64 -4.27
N VAL A 44 -10.11 -13.70 -3.33
CA VAL A 44 -9.98 -12.27 -3.60
C VAL A 44 -8.80 -12.00 -4.52
N ALA A 45 -7.62 -12.57 -4.24
CA ALA A 45 -6.45 -12.37 -5.06
C ALA A 45 -6.68 -12.82 -6.51
N ARG A 46 -7.25 -14.00 -6.72
CA ARG A 46 -7.60 -14.51 -8.05
C ARG A 46 -8.62 -13.60 -8.75
N VAL A 47 -9.70 -13.19 -8.06
CA VAL A 47 -10.72 -12.29 -8.62
C VAL A 47 -10.10 -10.95 -9.05
N VAL A 48 -9.30 -10.34 -8.19
CA VAL A 48 -8.64 -9.06 -8.46
C VAL A 48 -7.64 -9.18 -9.63
N GLN A 49 -6.89 -10.28 -9.70
CA GLN A 49 -5.97 -10.56 -10.82
C GLN A 49 -6.71 -10.77 -12.15
N GLU A 50 -7.83 -11.50 -12.17
CA GLU A 50 -8.58 -11.72 -13.41
C GLU A 50 -9.30 -10.46 -13.88
N ILE A 51 -9.89 -9.66 -12.98
CA ILE A 51 -10.46 -8.36 -13.33
C ILE A 51 -9.39 -7.43 -13.91
N ALA A 52 -8.20 -7.40 -13.29
CA ALA A 52 -7.07 -6.61 -13.77
C ALA A 52 -6.53 -7.07 -15.14
N ALA A 53 -6.65 -8.35 -15.47
CA ALA A 53 -6.30 -8.89 -16.78
C ALA A 53 -7.39 -8.64 -17.84
N TYR A 54 -8.62 -8.31 -17.44
CA TYR A 54 -9.79 -8.26 -18.32
C TYR A 54 -9.62 -7.28 -19.48
N ARG A 55 -9.82 -7.81 -20.70
CA ARG A 55 -9.64 -7.14 -22.00
C ARG A 55 -8.35 -6.34 -22.10
N GLY A 56 -7.24 -6.94 -21.66
CA GLY A 56 -5.93 -6.27 -21.70
C GLY A 56 -5.80 -5.12 -20.69
N GLY A 57 -6.58 -5.13 -19.61
CA GLY A 57 -6.57 -4.10 -18.56
C GLY A 57 -7.57 -2.96 -18.79
N ALA A 58 -8.65 -3.19 -19.56
CA ALA A 58 -9.66 -2.18 -19.84
C ALA A 58 -10.31 -1.63 -18.55
N VAL A 59 -10.58 -2.50 -17.57
CA VAL A 59 -11.13 -2.12 -16.27
C VAL A 59 -10.17 -1.20 -15.52
N LEU A 60 -8.88 -1.54 -15.49
CA LEU A 60 -7.86 -0.72 -14.84
C LEU A 60 -7.76 0.66 -15.51
N ASN A 61 -7.78 0.72 -16.83
CA ASN A 61 -7.75 2.00 -17.56
C ASN A 61 -8.97 2.87 -17.23
N LEU A 62 -10.17 2.30 -17.13
CA LEU A 62 -11.37 3.03 -16.77
C LEU A 62 -11.27 3.58 -15.33
N ILE A 63 -10.89 2.74 -14.37
CA ILE A 63 -10.70 3.15 -12.97
C ILE A 63 -9.62 4.23 -12.86
N TRP A 64 -8.52 4.08 -13.60
CA TRP A 64 -7.45 5.08 -13.68
C TRP A 64 -7.97 6.43 -14.19
N MET A 65 -8.72 6.42 -15.30
CA MET A 65 -9.27 7.66 -15.88
C MET A 65 -10.27 8.34 -14.93
N GLY A 66 -11.07 7.57 -14.20
CA GLY A 66 -12.00 8.07 -13.20
C GLY A 66 -11.33 8.64 -11.95
N THR A 67 -10.19 8.08 -11.54
CA THR A 67 -9.42 8.52 -10.36
C THR A 67 -8.46 9.65 -10.67
N LEU A 68 -7.50 9.43 -11.56
CA LEU A 68 -6.36 10.32 -11.76
C LEU A 68 -6.41 11.04 -13.12
N GLY A 69 -7.20 10.54 -14.08
CA GLY A 69 -7.34 11.18 -15.40
C GLY A 69 -8.17 12.47 -15.42
N ARG A 70 -9.08 12.68 -14.45
CA ARG A 70 -9.93 13.88 -14.37
C ARG A 70 -9.70 14.63 -13.06
N ASN A 71 -9.68 15.96 -13.12
CA ASN A 71 -9.74 16.80 -11.92
C ASN A 71 -11.22 17.16 -11.67
N PRO A 72 -11.86 16.65 -10.60
CA PRO A 72 -13.27 16.90 -10.33
C PRO A 72 -13.58 18.40 -10.23
N SER A 73 -12.62 19.20 -9.75
CA SER A 73 -12.76 20.65 -9.60
C SER A 73 -12.95 21.38 -10.93
N ASN A 74 -12.50 20.81 -12.06
CA ASN A 74 -12.58 21.45 -13.36
C ASN A 74 -13.86 21.09 -14.12
N THR A 75 -14.53 19.99 -13.76
CA THR A 75 -15.69 19.47 -14.50
C THR A 75 -17.03 19.89 -13.90
N GLY A 76 -17.03 20.62 -12.79
CA GLY A 76 -18.15 21.44 -12.30
C GLY A 76 -19.47 20.73 -11.94
N GLY A 77 -19.53 19.41 -11.94
CA GLY A 77 -20.77 18.65 -11.70
C GLY A 77 -20.63 17.58 -10.63
N ASP A 78 -21.67 17.42 -9.80
CA ASP A 78 -21.77 16.42 -8.73
C ASP A 78 -21.44 15.01 -9.22
N LYS A 79 -21.87 14.66 -10.45
CA LYS A 79 -21.58 13.36 -11.07
C LYS A 79 -20.10 13.07 -11.25
N ALA A 80 -19.27 14.08 -11.53
CA ALA A 80 -17.82 13.87 -11.68
C ALA A 80 -17.15 13.63 -10.33
N CYS A 81 -17.63 14.28 -9.28
CA CYS A 81 -17.20 14.03 -7.91
C CYS A 81 -17.58 12.62 -7.47
N GLU A 82 -18.83 12.22 -7.70
CA GLU A 82 -19.33 10.87 -7.42
C GLU A 82 -18.51 9.80 -8.16
N TYR A 83 -18.28 9.99 -9.46
CA TYR A 83 -17.46 9.08 -10.26
C TYR A 83 -16.02 8.96 -9.70
N PHE A 84 -15.41 10.07 -9.30
CA PHE A 84 -14.09 10.05 -8.67
C PHE A 84 -14.08 9.26 -7.36
N ILE A 85 -15.11 9.44 -6.51
CA ILE A 85 -15.25 8.75 -5.23
C ILE A 85 -15.31 7.23 -5.42
N VAL A 86 -16.18 6.76 -6.32
CA VAL A 86 -16.40 5.33 -6.56
C VAL A 86 -15.19 4.69 -7.25
N CYS A 87 -14.57 5.37 -8.22
CA CYS A 87 -13.35 4.89 -8.84
C CYS A 87 -12.19 4.83 -7.84
N THR A 88 -12.08 5.79 -6.91
CA THR A 88 -11.02 5.79 -5.89
C THR A 88 -11.21 4.65 -4.90
N ALA A 89 -12.46 4.29 -4.58
CA ALA A 89 -12.79 3.09 -3.81
C ALA A 89 -12.25 1.82 -4.48
N ALA A 90 -12.59 1.64 -5.76
CA ALA A 90 -12.15 0.49 -6.54
C ALA A 90 -10.61 0.48 -6.68
N PHE A 91 -10.01 1.63 -6.96
CA PHE A 91 -8.56 1.77 -7.12
C PHE A 91 -7.78 1.36 -5.87
N GLN A 92 -8.26 1.71 -4.67
CA GLN A 92 -7.67 1.27 -3.41
C GLN A 92 -7.68 -0.26 -3.28
N VAL A 93 -8.80 -0.91 -3.61
CA VAL A 93 -8.92 -2.37 -3.60
C VAL A 93 -7.94 -3.00 -4.60
N PHE A 94 -7.90 -2.53 -5.84
CA PHE A 94 -7.02 -3.06 -6.87
C PHE A 94 -5.55 -2.91 -6.53
N THR A 95 -5.15 -1.72 -6.06
CA THR A 95 -3.75 -1.44 -5.72
C THR A 95 -3.28 -2.23 -4.52
N SER A 96 -4.16 -2.80 -3.70
CA SER A 96 -3.76 -3.71 -2.62
C SER A 96 -3.13 -5.03 -3.10
N SER A 97 -3.14 -5.31 -4.42
CA SER A 97 -2.45 -6.44 -5.05
C SER A 97 -1.21 -5.99 -5.81
N LYS A 98 -0.05 -6.59 -5.50
CA LYS A 98 1.21 -6.31 -6.22
C LYS A 98 1.12 -6.57 -7.72
N ALA A 99 0.48 -7.66 -8.14
CA ALA A 99 0.36 -8.00 -9.56
C ALA A 99 -0.40 -6.91 -10.34
N VAL A 100 -1.36 -6.25 -9.68
CA VAL A 100 -2.13 -5.15 -10.27
C VAL A 100 -1.33 -3.85 -10.28
N VAL A 101 -0.57 -3.56 -9.22
CA VAL A 101 0.37 -2.42 -9.20
C VAL A 101 1.37 -2.51 -10.36
N GLU A 102 2.01 -3.66 -10.56
CA GLU A 102 2.92 -3.89 -11.70
C GLU A 102 2.20 -3.66 -13.04
N ARG A 103 0.93 -4.04 -13.14
CA ARG A 103 0.13 -3.84 -14.35
C ARG A 103 -0.22 -2.38 -14.61
N TYR A 104 -0.58 -1.61 -13.59
CA TYR A 104 -0.86 -0.18 -13.74
C TYR A 104 0.35 0.56 -14.32
N LEU A 105 1.55 0.28 -13.79
CA LEU A 105 2.79 0.90 -14.24
C LEU A 105 3.11 0.60 -15.71
N THR A 106 2.82 -0.62 -16.17
CA THR A 106 3.07 -1.05 -17.56
C THR A 106 1.96 -0.66 -18.54
N THR A 107 0.75 -0.34 -18.08
CA THR A 107 -0.41 -0.13 -18.97
C THR A 107 -0.68 1.35 -19.26
N ILE A 108 -0.42 2.24 -18.29
CA ILE A 108 -0.85 3.65 -18.38
C ILE A 108 0.04 4.48 -19.32
N GLY A 109 1.31 4.10 -19.52
CA GLY A 109 2.27 4.90 -20.27
C GLY A 109 3.18 4.07 -21.17
N ALA A 110 3.94 4.75 -22.02
CA ALA A 110 4.96 4.13 -22.87
C ALA A 110 6.14 3.55 -22.04
N ASN A 111 6.36 4.10 -20.84
CA ASN A 111 7.41 3.70 -19.92
C ASN A 111 6.87 3.61 -18.48
N GLU A 112 7.24 2.56 -17.75
CA GLU A 112 6.88 2.34 -16.34
C GLU A 112 7.24 3.52 -15.43
N ARG A 113 8.38 4.18 -15.67
CA ARG A 113 8.84 5.31 -14.83
C ARG A 113 7.98 6.55 -15.02
N GLU A 114 7.53 6.82 -16.24
CA GLU A 114 6.62 7.94 -16.53
C GLU A 114 5.24 7.71 -15.92
N SER A 115 4.72 6.48 -16.05
CA SER A 115 3.49 6.07 -15.36
C SER A 115 3.62 6.26 -13.85
N ALA A 116 4.72 5.77 -13.25
CA ALA A 116 5.00 5.92 -11.83
C ALA A 116 5.04 7.39 -11.39
N ARG A 117 5.67 8.26 -12.18
CA ARG A 117 5.68 9.72 -11.96
C ARG A 117 4.28 10.31 -11.94
N ALA A 118 3.49 10.07 -12.98
CA ALA A 118 2.13 10.59 -13.08
C ALA A 118 1.24 10.10 -11.92
N ILE A 119 1.35 8.81 -11.56
CA ILE A 119 0.64 8.23 -10.41
C ILE A 119 1.08 8.91 -9.11
N TYR A 120 2.39 9.07 -8.89
CA TYR A 120 2.92 9.67 -7.67
C TYR A 120 2.45 11.12 -7.52
N GLU A 121 2.59 11.94 -8.55
CA GLU A 121 2.16 13.35 -8.55
C GLU A 121 0.67 13.46 -8.20
N ALA A 122 -0.17 12.63 -8.83
CA ALA A 122 -1.60 12.66 -8.61
C ALA A 122 -2.01 12.19 -7.20
N LEU A 123 -1.37 11.13 -6.68
CA LEU A 123 -1.67 10.58 -5.35
C LEU A 123 -1.05 11.37 -4.20
N SER A 124 -0.01 12.19 -4.44
CA SER A 124 0.59 13.04 -3.40
C SER A 124 0.02 14.46 -3.41
N SER A 125 -0.10 15.08 -4.59
CA SER A 125 -0.43 16.51 -4.70
C SER A 125 -1.92 16.78 -4.48
N ARG A 126 -2.81 15.90 -4.97
CA ARG A 126 -4.26 16.11 -4.83
C ARG A 126 -4.72 16.01 -3.37
N PRO A 127 -4.38 14.95 -2.61
CA PRO A 127 -4.72 14.90 -1.18
C PRO A 127 -4.17 16.09 -0.41
N LEU A 128 -2.95 16.54 -0.73
CA LEU A 128 -2.32 17.67 -0.06
C LEU A 128 -3.07 18.97 -0.34
N SER A 129 -3.42 19.21 -1.59
CA SER A 129 -4.22 20.38 -2.00
C SER A 129 -5.61 20.36 -1.33
N THR A 130 -6.24 19.18 -1.25
CA THR A 130 -7.51 18.97 -0.53
C THR A 130 -7.37 19.28 0.96
N ALA A 131 -6.33 18.75 1.62
CA ALA A 131 -6.09 19.00 3.04
C ALA A 131 -5.89 20.49 3.34
N GLN A 132 -5.10 21.19 2.51
CA GLN A 132 -4.88 22.62 2.62
C GLN A 132 -6.16 23.44 2.38
N ALA A 133 -6.99 23.02 1.42
CA ALA A 133 -8.29 23.66 1.17
C ALA A 133 -9.25 23.45 2.34
N PHE A 134 -9.24 22.27 2.95
CA PHE A 134 -10.05 21.92 4.11
C PHE A 134 -9.70 22.79 5.32
N SER A 135 -8.42 22.95 5.65
CA SER A 135 -7.95 23.83 6.76
C SER A 135 -8.34 25.31 6.57
N ARG A 136 -8.60 25.75 5.33
CA ARG A 136 -9.12 27.10 5.04
C ARG A 136 -10.65 27.22 5.17
N GLY A 137 -11.31 26.27 5.82
CA GLY A 137 -12.75 26.30 6.11
C GLY A 137 -13.67 25.73 5.00
N LYS A 138 -13.12 25.05 3.99
CA LYS A 138 -13.94 24.37 2.96
C LYS A 138 -14.39 22.99 3.46
N LYS A 139 -15.45 22.98 4.28
CA LYS A 139 -15.87 21.81 5.09
C LYS A 139 -16.61 20.68 4.35
N THR A 140 -16.91 20.80 3.06
CA THR A 140 -17.78 19.85 2.32
C THR A 140 -17.06 18.65 1.70
N LEU A 141 -15.83 18.33 2.12
CA LEU A 141 -15.02 17.32 1.46
C LEU A 141 -15.16 15.94 2.12
N LEU A 142 -15.39 14.91 1.31
CA LEU A 142 -15.37 13.52 1.74
C LEU A 142 -13.92 13.07 1.99
N ILE A 143 -13.43 13.33 3.21
CA ILE A 143 -12.03 13.07 3.64
C ILE A 143 -11.56 11.67 3.29
N GLU A 144 -12.42 10.66 3.45
CA GLU A 144 -12.11 9.28 3.08
C GLU A 144 -11.69 9.15 1.61
N SER A 145 -12.46 9.74 0.70
CA SER A 145 -12.26 9.57 -0.74
C SER A 145 -11.19 10.48 -1.32
N PHE A 146 -11.04 11.69 -0.77
CA PHE A 146 -10.10 12.67 -1.32
C PHE A 146 -8.72 12.67 -0.65
N ILE A 147 -8.59 12.06 0.54
CA ILE A 147 -7.34 12.06 1.30
C ILE A 147 -6.92 10.64 1.66
N ILE A 148 -7.74 9.91 2.43
CA ILE A 148 -7.34 8.62 3.00
C ILE A 148 -7.08 7.58 1.91
N ARG A 149 -8.05 7.33 1.01
CA ARG A 149 -7.90 6.31 -0.04
C ARG A 149 -6.74 6.60 -1.00
N PRO A 150 -6.52 7.84 -1.48
CA PRO A 150 -5.32 8.16 -2.26
C PRO A 150 -4.00 7.91 -1.51
N LEU A 151 -3.92 8.22 -0.21
CA LEU A 151 -2.73 7.92 0.59
C LEU A 151 -2.51 6.41 0.76
N ASP A 152 -3.58 5.62 0.90
CA ASP A 152 -3.48 4.15 0.90
C ASP A 152 -3.00 3.62 -0.46
N CYS A 153 -3.54 4.14 -1.57
CA CYS A 153 -3.06 3.80 -2.90
C CYS A 153 -1.58 4.12 -3.05
N LEU A 154 -1.14 5.30 -2.59
CA LEU A 154 0.25 5.74 -2.61
C LEU A 154 1.15 4.73 -1.86
N ALA A 155 0.74 4.33 -0.66
CA ALA A 155 1.45 3.33 0.12
C ALA A 155 1.49 1.97 -0.60
N ASN A 156 0.38 1.55 -1.21
CA ASN A 156 0.30 0.29 -1.97
C ASN A 156 1.23 0.27 -3.19
N PHE A 157 1.30 1.37 -3.97
CA PHE A 157 2.27 1.49 -5.05
C PHE A 157 3.71 1.46 -4.53
N ALA A 158 4.00 2.17 -3.43
CA ALA A 158 5.31 2.16 -2.79
C ALA A 158 5.69 0.77 -2.27
N LYS A 159 4.75 -0.05 -1.79
CA LYS A 159 4.99 -1.45 -1.40
C LYS A 159 5.28 -2.33 -2.61
N GLY A 160 4.42 -2.24 -3.63
CA GLY A 160 4.40 -3.15 -4.78
C GLY A 160 5.48 -2.89 -5.83
N SER A 161 6.12 -1.70 -5.87
CA SER A 161 7.03 -1.34 -6.96
C SER A 161 8.29 -0.59 -6.52
N LYS A 162 9.45 -1.13 -6.89
CA LYS A 162 10.74 -0.43 -6.79
C LYS A 162 10.78 0.82 -7.67
N VAL A 163 10.31 0.73 -8.91
CA VAL A 163 10.29 1.87 -9.86
C VAL A 163 9.49 3.03 -9.27
N PHE A 164 8.38 2.73 -8.60
CA PHE A 164 7.58 3.75 -7.93
C PHE A 164 8.35 4.40 -6.76
N ARG A 165 9.04 3.61 -5.94
CA ARG A 165 9.89 4.15 -4.87
C ARG A 165 11.03 5.00 -5.42
N ASP A 166 11.66 4.60 -6.53
CA ASP A 166 12.70 5.40 -7.19
C ASP A 166 12.15 6.75 -7.66
N VAL A 167 10.92 6.80 -8.18
CA VAL A 167 10.24 8.08 -8.46
C VAL A 167 10.03 8.92 -7.19
N ILE A 168 9.59 8.32 -6.09
CA ILE A 168 9.46 9.06 -4.81
C ILE A 168 10.82 9.69 -4.42
N LYS A 169 11.94 8.98 -4.65
CA LYS A 169 13.29 9.51 -4.40
C LYS A 169 13.59 10.75 -5.21
N ASP A 170 13.33 10.70 -6.52
CA ASP A 170 13.55 11.82 -7.42
C ASP A 170 12.77 13.08 -6.96
N PHE A 171 11.50 12.92 -6.58
CA PHE A 171 10.68 14.05 -6.11
C PHE A 171 11.14 14.61 -4.77
N ALA A 172 11.62 13.75 -3.87
CA ALA A 172 12.10 14.18 -2.57
C ALA A 172 13.51 14.80 -2.61
N GLU A 173 14.14 14.94 -3.79
CA GLU A 173 15.34 15.76 -3.92
C GLU A 173 15.06 17.21 -3.50
N GLN A 174 13.86 17.71 -3.82
CA GLN A 174 13.45 19.09 -3.53
C GLN A 174 12.82 19.27 -2.15
N ARG A 175 12.18 18.23 -1.61
CA ARG A 175 11.41 18.29 -0.35
C ARG A 175 11.60 17.00 0.44
N SER A 176 11.71 17.07 1.77
CA SER A 176 11.74 15.83 2.55
C SER A 176 10.38 15.11 2.49
N ILE A 177 10.37 13.81 2.83
CA ILE A 177 9.13 13.04 2.98
C ILE A 177 8.21 13.74 3.99
N PHE A 178 8.81 14.25 5.08
CA PHE A 178 8.05 14.97 6.10
C PHE A 178 7.49 16.31 5.60
N ASP A 179 8.21 17.05 4.77
CA ASP A 179 7.69 18.31 4.21
C ASP A 179 6.48 18.07 3.30
N THR A 180 6.42 16.90 2.67
CA THR A 180 5.31 16.51 1.78
C THR A 180 4.10 16.02 2.56
N PHE A 181 4.30 15.19 3.58
CA PHE A 181 3.21 14.49 4.28
C PHE A 181 2.92 15.00 5.69
N GLY A 182 3.76 15.89 6.24
CA GLY A 182 3.63 16.43 7.59
C GLY A 182 2.37 17.27 7.78
N THR A 183 1.86 17.91 6.74
CA THR A 183 0.60 18.67 6.78
C THR A 183 -0.58 17.81 7.24
N PHE A 184 -0.65 16.55 6.80
CA PHE A 184 -1.71 15.60 7.19
C PHE A 184 -1.64 15.20 8.68
N LEU A 185 -0.53 15.50 9.34
CA LEU A 185 -0.30 15.26 10.76
C LEU A 185 -0.25 16.55 11.57
N SER A 186 -0.51 17.71 10.97
CA SER A 186 -0.56 18.96 11.72
C SER A 186 -1.73 18.94 12.70
N ALA A 187 -1.55 19.57 13.87
CA ALA A 187 -2.60 19.70 14.88
C ALA A 187 -3.83 20.43 14.33
N GLU A 188 -3.62 21.44 13.47
CA GLU A 188 -4.69 22.17 12.77
C GLU A 188 -5.53 21.23 11.91
N PHE A 189 -4.90 20.52 10.96
CA PHE A 189 -5.63 19.61 10.07
C PHE A 189 -6.31 18.47 10.83
N LEU A 190 -5.61 17.80 11.75
CA LEU A 190 -6.20 16.69 12.50
C LEU A 190 -7.29 17.14 13.47
N GLY A 191 -7.18 18.34 14.05
CA GLY A 191 -8.17 18.90 14.98
C GLY A 191 -9.54 19.11 14.35
N ASP A 192 -9.58 19.37 13.04
CA ASP A 192 -10.81 19.55 12.27
C ASP A 192 -11.46 18.23 11.80
N LEU A 193 -10.76 17.09 11.94
CA LEU A 193 -11.25 15.78 11.50
C LEU A 193 -11.98 15.04 12.62
N ARG A 194 -12.92 14.16 12.23
CA ARG A 194 -13.50 13.17 13.14
C ARG A 194 -12.41 12.19 13.60
N ALA A 195 -12.55 11.64 14.81
CA ALA A 195 -11.56 10.71 15.38
C ALA A 195 -11.28 9.48 14.50
N GLU A 196 -12.28 8.97 13.78
CA GLU A 196 -12.09 7.87 12.82
C GLU A 196 -11.26 8.29 11.61
N ASP A 197 -11.50 9.47 11.06
CA ASP A 197 -10.73 10.00 9.92
C ASP A 197 -9.28 10.31 10.34
N GLN A 198 -9.07 10.90 11.52
CA GLN A 198 -7.73 11.10 12.09
C GLN A 198 -6.98 9.77 12.22
N TRP A 199 -7.65 8.74 12.72
CA TRP A 199 -7.07 7.40 12.83
C TRP A 199 -6.68 6.88 11.45
N SER A 200 -7.59 6.93 10.47
CA SER A 200 -7.37 6.42 9.11
C SER A 200 -6.22 7.16 8.39
N VAL A 201 -6.09 8.48 8.55
CA VAL A 201 -4.95 9.24 8.01
C VAL A 201 -3.62 8.73 8.59
N ARG A 202 -3.55 8.53 9.93
CA ARG A 202 -2.37 7.96 10.57
C ARG A 202 -2.08 6.53 10.10
N VAL A 203 -3.11 5.72 9.83
CA VAL A 203 -2.96 4.38 9.26
C VAL A 203 -2.37 4.43 7.85
N ALA A 204 -2.89 5.29 6.98
CA ALA A 204 -2.37 5.42 5.61
C ALA A 204 -0.89 5.86 5.60
N LEU A 205 -0.53 6.84 6.44
CA LEU A 205 0.85 7.33 6.54
C LEU A 205 1.80 6.31 7.18
N THR A 206 1.35 5.51 8.15
CA THR A 206 2.14 4.37 8.64
C THR A 206 2.33 3.30 7.58
N SER A 207 1.33 3.05 6.72
CA SER A 207 1.50 2.14 5.57
C SER A 207 2.59 2.62 4.61
N LEU A 208 2.67 3.93 4.35
CA LEU A 208 3.74 4.49 3.53
C LEU A 208 5.10 4.39 4.22
N ALA A 209 5.18 4.71 5.52
CA ALA A 209 6.41 4.58 6.30
C ALA A 209 6.95 3.14 6.29
N GLU A 210 6.08 2.15 6.46
CA GLU A 210 6.41 0.73 6.35
C GLU A 210 6.94 0.37 4.96
N ALA A 211 6.25 0.82 3.90
CA ALA A 211 6.64 0.56 2.52
C ALA A 211 8.09 1.00 2.24
N LEU A 212 8.45 2.18 2.75
CA LEU A 212 9.77 2.77 2.57
C LEU A 212 10.83 2.14 3.49
N ALA A 213 10.47 1.80 4.73
CA ALA A 213 11.39 1.24 5.71
C ALA A 213 11.73 -0.23 5.46
N PHE A 214 10.76 -1.05 5.04
CA PHE A 214 10.97 -2.48 4.81
C PHE A 214 11.58 -2.82 3.45
N SER A 215 11.60 -1.86 2.54
CA SER A 215 12.20 -2.02 1.21
C SER A 215 13.69 -1.68 1.24
N ASN A 216 14.55 -2.68 0.99
CA ASN A 216 16.01 -2.52 1.00
C ASN A 216 16.50 -1.37 0.12
N ASP A 217 15.85 -1.17 -1.03
CA ASP A 217 16.22 -0.12 -1.99
C ASP A 217 15.86 1.30 -1.54
N SER A 218 14.99 1.50 -0.56
CA SER A 218 14.59 2.83 -0.09
C SER A 218 14.93 3.12 1.38
N GLN A 219 15.20 2.11 2.20
CA GLN A 219 15.31 2.28 3.66
C GLN A 219 16.31 3.37 4.10
N LEU A 220 17.53 3.38 3.56
CA LEU A 220 18.59 4.29 4.00
C LEU A 220 18.30 5.72 3.53
N TRP A 221 17.87 5.85 2.27
CA TRP A 221 17.43 7.12 1.72
C TRP A 221 16.24 7.71 2.50
N ALA A 222 15.27 6.87 2.89
CA ALA A 222 14.08 7.33 3.60
C ALA A 222 14.45 7.90 4.99
N LEU A 223 15.40 7.27 5.68
CA LEU A 223 15.95 7.80 6.94
C LEU A 223 16.53 9.21 6.75
N ASP A 224 17.33 9.40 5.70
CA ASP A 224 17.92 10.70 5.37
C ASP A 224 16.89 11.74 4.93
N LYS A 225 15.76 11.30 4.34
CA LYS A 225 14.67 12.16 3.88
C LYS A 225 13.53 12.33 4.89
N GLY A 226 13.80 12.12 6.18
CA GLY A 226 12.88 12.51 7.25
C GLY A 226 11.83 11.47 7.63
N LEU A 227 12.05 10.19 7.31
CA LEU A 227 11.18 9.10 7.76
C LEU A 227 10.99 9.11 9.30
N LEU A 228 12.04 9.39 10.07
CA LEU A 228 11.95 9.44 11.54
C LEU A 228 11.07 10.58 12.04
N LYS A 229 11.10 11.74 11.38
CA LYS A 229 10.21 12.88 11.68
C LYS A 229 8.75 12.50 11.43
N LEU A 230 8.47 11.83 10.30
CA LEU A 230 7.14 11.32 9.99
C LEU A 230 6.65 10.34 11.06
N ILE A 231 7.46 9.36 11.44
CA ILE A 231 7.12 8.38 12.49
C ILE A 231 6.88 9.09 13.84
N SER A 232 7.72 10.07 14.20
CA SER A 232 7.57 10.83 15.45
C SER A 232 6.27 11.62 15.48
N ALA A 233 5.91 12.32 14.40
CA ALA A 233 4.64 13.03 14.29
C ALA A 233 3.43 12.09 14.38
N ILE A 234 3.52 10.89 13.79
CA ILE A 234 2.47 9.86 13.95
C ILE A 234 2.34 9.46 15.43
N TYR A 235 3.45 9.24 16.15
CA TYR A 235 3.38 8.94 17.58
C TYR A 235 2.75 10.10 18.34
N GLU A 236 3.20 11.33 18.12
CA GLU A 236 2.71 12.54 18.78
C GLU A 236 1.19 12.61 18.71
N HIS A 237 0.65 12.45 17.51
CA HIS A 237 -0.78 12.53 17.26
C HIS A 237 -1.54 11.23 17.53
N SER A 238 -0.92 10.12 17.91
CA SER A 238 -1.66 8.88 18.22
C SER A 238 -2.01 8.80 19.72
N PRO A 239 -3.31 8.79 20.10
CA PRO A 239 -3.71 8.65 21.50
C PRO A 239 -3.25 7.33 22.12
N LEU A 240 -2.93 7.31 23.40
CA LEU A 240 -2.54 6.07 24.10
C LEU A 240 -3.75 5.14 24.26
N GLU A 241 -4.94 5.72 24.30
CA GLU A 241 -6.25 5.08 24.42
C GLU A 241 -6.53 4.14 23.25
N ASP A 242 -6.01 4.45 22.06
CA ASP A 242 -6.13 3.58 20.88
C ASP A 242 -5.49 2.21 21.10
N LEU A 243 -4.48 2.11 21.97
CA LEU A 243 -3.88 0.82 22.36
C LEU A 243 -4.71 0.07 23.40
N LYS A 244 -5.48 0.77 24.24
CA LYS A 244 -6.26 0.15 25.32
C LYS A 244 -7.62 -0.37 24.84
N ASN A 245 -8.11 0.15 23.72
CA ASN A 245 -9.43 -0.16 23.21
C ASN A 245 -9.49 -1.57 22.60
N LYS A 246 -9.81 -2.56 23.45
CA LYS A 246 -10.02 -3.97 23.08
C LYS A 246 -11.36 -4.25 22.41
N SER A 247 -12.32 -3.31 22.46
CA SER A 247 -13.65 -3.50 21.89
C SER A 247 -13.71 -3.22 20.39
N LYS A 248 -12.65 -2.63 19.81
CA LYS A 248 -12.54 -2.50 18.36
C LYS A 248 -12.31 -3.91 17.73
N PRO A 249 -13.05 -4.29 16.67
CA PRO A 249 -12.95 -5.62 16.06
C PRO A 249 -11.49 -5.98 15.71
N ALA A 250 -11.14 -7.27 15.81
CA ALA A 250 -9.77 -7.78 15.70
C ALA A 250 -9.01 -7.35 14.42
N LEU A 251 -9.72 -6.97 13.36
CA LEU A 251 -9.14 -6.38 12.15
C LEU A 251 -8.48 -5.00 12.41
N LYS A 252 -9.00 -4.19 13.34
CA LYS A 252 -8.44 -2.88 13.70
C LYS A 252 -7.11 -2.99 14.48
N HIS A 253 -6.83 -4.12 15.15
CA HIS A 253 -5.59 -4.27 15.93
C HIS A 253 -4.31 -4.30 15.06
N LYS A 254 -4.37 -4.85 13.84
CA LYS A 254 -3.22 -4.83 12.91
C LYS A 254 -2.97 -3.46 12.29
N ALA A 255 -3.92 -2.55 12.43
CA ALA A 255 -3.89 -1.22 11.86
C ALA A 255 -3.62 -0.13 12.91
N ILE A 256 -3.19 -0.46 14.15
CA ILE A 256 -2.92 0.59 15.14
C ILE A 256 -1.62 1.34 14.77
N PRO A 257 -1.65 2.65 14.47
CA PRO A 257 -0.48 3.38 13.98
C PRO A 257 0.75 3.25 14.89
N VAL A 258 0.55 3.33 16.21
CA VAL A 258 1.64 3.21 17.20
C VAL A 258 2.34 1.86 17.11
N MET A 259 1.60 0.76 16.94
CA MET A 259 2.19 -0.58 16.82
C MET A 259 2.98 -0.71 15.53
N ARG A 260 2.47 -0.16 14.43
CA ARG A 260 3.12 -0.14 13.10
C ARG A 260 4.41 0.66 13.10
N CYS A 261 4.38 1.88 13.62
CA CYS A 261 5.58 2.70 13.83
C CYS A 261 6.62 1.96 14.68
N THR A 262 6.18 1.29 15.75
CA THR A 262 7.10 0.55 16.61
C THR A 262 7.71 -0.63 15.87
N ALA A 263 6.92 -1.37 15.10
CA ALA A 263 7.41 -2.45 14.25
C ALA A 263 8.47 -1.96 13.23
N VAL A 264 8.23 -0.80 12.60
CA VAL A 264 9.21 -0.15 11.70
C VAL A 264 10.52 0.17 12.42
N LEU A 265 10.45 0.80 13.60
CA LEU A 265 11.66 1.13 14.37
C LEU A 265 12.42 -0.13 14.80
N MET A 266 11.72 -1.15 15.27
CA MET A 266 12.34 -2.42 15.65
C MET A 266 13.05 -3.07 14.45
N TYR A 267 12.41 -3.10 13.28
CA TYR A 267 13.05 -3.62 12.06
C TYR A 267 14.32 -2.87 11.68
N LEU A 268 14.29 -1.53 11.74
CA LEU A 268 15.44 -0.69 11.39
C LEU A 268 16.59 -0.84 12.40
N LEU A 269 16.34 -1.26 13.62
CA LEU A 269 17.38 -1.53 14.63
C LEU A 269 18.08 -2.88 14.42
N GLU A 270 17.49 -3.81 13.68
CA GLU A 270 18.07 -5.15 13.46
C GLU A 270 19.19 -5.18 12.42
N ARG A 271 19.38 -4.12 11.64
CA ARG A 271 20.41 -4.05 10.58
C ARG A 271 21.42 -2.97 10.93
N GLU A 272 22.70 -3.29 10.84
CA GLU A 272 23.75 -2.35 11.26
C GLU A 272 23.71 -1.03 10.47
N SER A 273 23.60 -1.11 9.14
CA SER A 273 23.54 0.10 8.29
C SER A 273 22.40 1.07 8.66
N THR A 274 21.22 0.56 9.03
CA THR A 274 20.09 1.41 9.45
C THR A 274 20.24 1.83 10.91
N LEU A 275 20.81 1.00 11.77
CA LEU A 275 21.13 1.32 13.15
C LEU A 275 22.13 2.49 13.25
N GLU A 276 23.20 2.47 12.45
CA GLU A 276 24.15 3.58 12.32
C GLU A 276 23.46 4.88 11.89
N LYS A 277 22.57 4.80 10.89
CA LYS A 277 21.77 5.95 10.46
C LYS A 277 20.84 6.45 11.58
N LEU A 278 20.19 5.56 12.31
CA LEU A 278 19.35 5.95 13.46
C LEU A 278 20.16 6.69 14.53
N ARG A 279 21.39 6.25 14.81
CA ARG A 279 22.32 6.96 15.72
C ARG A 279 22.70 8.34 15.16
N ALA A 280 23.07 8.41 13.88
CA ALA A 280 23.45 9.65 13.21
C ALA A 280 22.31 10.71 13.22
N HIS A 281 21.06 10.25 13.11
CA HIS A 281 19.87 11.11 13.19
C HIS A 281 19.39 11.37 14.64
N ASN A 282 20.16 10.99 15.65
CA ASN A 282 19.82 11.12 17.07
C ASN A 282 18.39 10.60 17.40
N ALA A 283 18.04 9.43 16.85
CA ALA A 283 16.71 8.85 16.98
C ALA A 283 16.27 8.72 18.45
N LEU A 284 17.21 8.43 19.36
CA LEU A 284 16.93 8.28 20.78
C LEU A 284 16.29 9.55 21.36
N ALA A 285 16.86 10.73 21.09
CA ALA A 285 16.29 11.98 21.56
C ALA A 285 14.90 12.25 20.95
N GLY A 286 14.75 12.01 19.64
CA GLY A 286 13.51 12.25 18.92
C GLY A 286 12.33 11.38 19.38
N PHE A 287 12.60 10.15 19.84
CA PHE A 287 11.55 9.22 20.29
C PHE A 287 11.37 9.14 21.81
N LYS A 288 12.25 9.77 22.60
CA LYS A 288 12.13 9.80 24.07
C LYS A 288 10.77 10.31 24.58
N PRO A 289 10.15 11.35 23.99
CA PRO A 289 8.80 11.78 24.38
C PRO A 289 7.73 10.69 24.19
N HIS A 290 7.97 9.75 23.28
CA HIS A 290 7.04 8.71 22.86
C HIS A 290 7.27 7.36 23.56
N ARG A 291 8.22 7.29 24.51
CA ARG A 291 8.59 6.07 25.25
C ARG A 291 7.37 5.28 25.75
N ARG A 292 6.39 5.95 26.37
CA ARG A 292 5.19 5.28 26.91
C ARG A 292 4.36 4.59 25.82
N LYS A 293 4.23 5.20 24.64
CA LYS A 293 3.49 4.65 23.50
C LYS A 293 4.25 3.45 22.90
N ILE A 294 5.57 3.55 22.80
CA ILE A 294 6.46 2.48 22.34
C ILE A 294 6.38 1.25 23.27
N ASP A 295 6.51 1.45 24.58
CA ASP A 295 6.41 0.35 25.56
C ASP A 295 4.98 -0.24 25.59
N ALA A 296 3.94 0.59 25.47
CA ALA A 296 2.56 0.11 25.43
C ALA A 296 2.26 -0.74 24.19
N ALA A 297 2.93 -0.50 23.05
CA ALA A 297 2.85 -1.37 21.89
C ALA A 297 3.39 -2.78 22.16
N SER A 298 4.33 -2.93 23.11
CA SER A 298 4.88 -4.24 23.52
C SER A 298 3.91 -5.04 24.39
N MET A 299 3.17 -4.39 25.29
CA MET A 299 2.34 -5.04 26.29
C MET A 299 1.10 -5.74 25.71
N ASN A 300 0.61 -5.27 24.56
CA ASN A 300 -0.56 -5.89 23.90
C ASN A 300 -0.24 -7.19 23.15
N CYS A 301 1.04 -7.52 22.94
CA CYS A 301 1.43 -8.72 22.21
C CYS A 301 1.77 -9.92 23.12
N TYR A 302 2.03 -9.71 24.41
CA TYR A 302 2.51 -10.77 25.30
C TYR A 302 1.97 -10.63 26.72
N LYS A 303 1.27 -11.66 27.19
CA LYS A 303 1.18 -11.99 28.61
C LYS A 303 2.39 -12.87 28.97
N SER A 304 3.62 -12.34 28.91
CA SER A 304 4.80 -13.18 29.21
C SER A 304 4.97 -13.37 30.71
N HIS A 305 5.31 -14.60 31.09
CA HIS A 305 5.71 -15.00 32.43
C HIS A 305 7.22 -14.77 32.57
N GLY A 306 7.65 -14.12 33.65
CA GLY A 306 9.02 -13.66 33.80
C GLY A 306 10.04 -14.78 33.96
N GLY A 307 11.05 -14.84 33.10
CA GLY A 307 12.11 -15.86 33.14
C GLY A 307 13.48 -15.32 32.69
N LYS A 308 14.57 -15.88 33.23
CA LYS A 308 15.95 -15.60 32.78
C LYS A 308 16.40 -16.69 31.80
N VAL A 309 17.03 -16.33 30.69
CA VAL A 309 17.70 -17.28 29.77
C VAL A 309 19.17 -16.91 29.64
N ASN A 310 20.06 -17.84 30.01
CA ASN A 310 21.52 -17.80 29.75
C ASN A 310 22.26 -16.53 30.17
N GLY A 311 21.92 -15.92 31.32
CA GLY A 311 22.68 -14.80 31.88
C GLY A 311 22.55 -13.46 31.14
N ALA A 312 21.87 -13.41 29.99
CA ALA A 312 21.52 -12.16 29.33
C ALA A 312 20.30 -11.52 30.02
N THR A 313 20.35 -10.19 30.22
CA THR A 313 19.19 -9.43 30.70
C THR A 313 18.10 -9.46 29.64
N ILE A 314 17.05 -10.25 29.88
CA ILE A 314 15.83 -10.22 29.08
C ILE A 314 15.08 -8.95 29.43
N LEU A 315 15.05 -7.99 28.51
CA LEU A 315 14.17 -6.83 28.59
C LEU A 315 12.75 -7.28 28.25
N GLU A 316 12.08 -7.91 29.21
CA GLU A 316 10.71 -8.36 29.03
C GLU A 316 9.78 -7.17 28.77
N GLY A 317 9.18 -7.17 27.58
CA GLY A 317 8.05 -6.28 27.27
C GLY A 317 8.37 -4.78 27.23
N ARG A 318 9.65 -4.37 27.15
CA ARG A 318 10.05 -2.96 27.10
C ARG A 318 10.79 -2.65 25.81
N TYR A 319 10.04 -2.47 24.73
CA TYR A 319 10.60 -2.07 23.44
C TYR A 319 11.47 -0.82 23.54
N TRP A 320 11.12 0.16 24.38
CA TRP A 320 11.98 1.33 24.57
C TRP A 320 13.36 0.96 25.10
N GLY A 321 13.43 0.12 26.13
CA GLY A 321 14.71 -0.28 26.72
C GLY A 321 15.61 -1.01 25.70
N TYR A 322 15.01 -1.82 24.83
CA TYR A 322 15.74 -2.47 23.74
C TYR A 322 16.29 -1.44 22.74
N MET A 323 15.43 -0.50 22.30
CA MET A 323 15.83 0.56 21.38
C MET A 323 16.95 1.42 21.95
N GLU A 324 16.82 1.83 23.22
CA GLU A 324 17.81 2.64 23.93
C GLU A 324 19.16 1.93 24.00
N ALA A 325 19.17 0.67 24.43
CA ALA A 325 20.40 -0.12 24.51
C ALA A 325 21.06 -0.30 23.13
N LYS A 326 20.29 -0.65 22.08
CA LYS A 326 20.82 -0.77 20.70
C LYS A 326 21.43 0.54 20.20
N LEU A 327 20.74 1.66 20.37
CA LEU A 327 21.20 2.97 19.91
C LEU A 327 22.45 3.43 20.68
N GLN A 328 22.58 3.04 21.95
CA GLN A 328 23.78 3.30 22.77
C GLN A 328 24.94 2.33 22.49
N GLY A 329 24.79 1.38 21.55
CA GLY A 329 25.84 0.41 21.22
C GLY A 329 25.97 -0.73 22.25
N VAL A 330 25.03 -0.86 23.18
CA VAL A 330 24.99 -1.96 24.13
C VAL A 330 24.54 -3.22 23.40
N PRO A 331 25.30 -4.33 23.47
CA PRO A 331 24.91 -5.59 22.84
C PRO A 331 23.69 -6.16 23.56
N VAL A 332 22.52 -5.95 22.97
CA VAL A 332 21.26 -6.56 23.41
C VAL A 332 20.68 -7.44 22.32
N THR A 333 20.08 -8.55 22.75
CA THR A 333 19.23 -9.38 21.92
C THR A 333 17.81 -9.26 22.44
N LEU A 334 16.85 -9.05 21.54
CA LEU A 334 15.45 -9.06 21.92
C LEU A 334 15.05 -10.52 22.19
N ALA A 335 15.11 -10.92 23.46
CA ALA A 335 14.75 -12.26 23.91
C ALA A 335 13.23 -12.44 23.84
N LEU A 336 12.76 -12.83 22.66
CA LEU A 336 11.34 -13.10 22.37
C LEU A 336 11.03 -14.59 22.59
N GLY A 337 11.39 -15.12 23.76
CA GLY A 337 11.37 -16.58 23.96
C GLY A 337 12.14 -17.33 22.85
N ASN A 338 11.95 -18.63 22.72
CA ASN A 338 12.59 -19.43 21.67
C ASN A 338 12.10 -19.10 20.23
N GLU A 339 11.31 -18.04 20.05
CA GLU A 339 10.88 -17.54 18.75
C GLU A 339 11.53 -16.18 18.47
N ARG A 340 12.67 -16.19 17.78
CA ARG A 340 13.31 -14.99 17.23
C ARG A 340 12.25 -14.13 16.50
N ILE A 341 12.02 -12.91 16.98
CA ILE A 341 11.24 -11.81 16.36
C ILE A 341 9.71 -12.02 16.45
N PRO A 342 8.88 -10.99 16.74
CA PRO A 342 7.46 -11.18 17.07
C PRO A 342 6.73 -11.96 15.96
N PRO A 343 5.96 -13.02 16.28
CA PRO A 343 6.04 -14.26 15.50
C PRO A 343 5.16 -14.27 14.25
N GLY A 344 4.19 -13.35 14.17
CA GLY A 344 3.22 -13.28 13.07
C GLY A 344 3.25 -11.96 12.30
N TYR A 345 3.17 -10.82 12.97
CA TYR A 345 3.01 -9.52 12.30
C TYR A 345 4.31 -9.04 11.65
N LEU A 346 5.38 -8.89 12.43
CA LEU A 346 6.71 -8.56 11.92
C LEU A 346 7.19 -9.65 10.97
N ARG A 347 6.98 -10.94 11.28
CA ARG A 347 7.32 -12.02 10.34
C ARG A 347 6.55 -11.93 9.02
N LYS A 348 5.24 -11.65 9.02
CA LYS A 348 4.43 -11.51 7.80
C LYS A 348 4.86 -10.27 6.99
N GLN A 349 5.14 -9.15 7.65
CA GLN A 349 5.64 -7.96 6.97
C GLN A 349 7.09 -8.09 6.48
N MET A 350 7.99 -8.68 7.28
CA MET A 350 9.38 -8.92 6.91
C MET A 350 9.55 -10.01 5.86
N ARG A 351 8.70 -11.05 5.86
CA ARG A 351 8.70 -12.08 4.81
C ARG A 351 8.07 -11.56 3.52
N GLY A 352 7.21 -10.55 3.55
CA GLY A 352 6.89 -9.82 2.35
C GLY A 352 8.07 -8.94 1.94
N LYS A 353 8.97 -9.40 1.04
CA LYS A 353 9.91 -8.48 0.33
C LYS A 353 9.17 -7.33 -0.39
N ASP A 354 7.85 -7.45 -0.51
CA ASP A 354 6.91 -6.50 -1.11
C ASP A 354 6.06 -5.73 -0.09
N GLY A 355 6.52 -5.59 1.16
CA GLY A 355 5.93 -4.64 2.13
C GLY A 355 4.54 -5.01 2.68
N GLY A 356 4.14 -6.28 2.61
CA GLY A 356 2.88 -6.74 3.21
C GLY A 356 1.65 -6.12 2.54
N MET A 357 1.52 -6.33 1.24
CA MET A 357 0.28 -6.06 0.49
C MET A 357 -0.87 -6.89 1.09
N ASP A 358 -2.06 -6.31 1.17
CA ASP A 358 -3.21 -6.99 1.75
C ASP A 358 -3.66 -8.16 0.87
N VAL A 359 -3.61 -7.99 -0.45
CA VAL A 359 -3.92 -9.03 -1.43
C VAL A 359 -2.64 -9.67 -1.94
N GLN A 360 -2.46 -10.94 -1.59
CA GLN A 360 -1.32 -11.75 -1.98
C GLN A 360 -1.31 -12.02 -3.49
N VAL A 361 -0.13 -12.35 -4.03
CA VAL A 361 -0.02 -12.88 -5.38
C VAL A 361 -0.23 -14.38 -5.31
N VAL A 362 -1.24 -14.91 -5.99
CA VAL A 362 -1.55 -16.35 -6.00
C VAL A 362 -1.55 -16.89 -7.42
N CYS A 363 -1.58 -18.21 -7.55
CA CYS A 363 -1.76 -18.87 -8.84
C CYS A 363 -3.19 -18.64 -9.36
N SER A 364 -3.33 -18.18 -10.60
CA SER A 364 -4.62 -17.87 -11.24
C SER A 364 -5.50 -19.10 -11.48
N TRP A 365 -4.93 -20.31 -11.54
CA TRP A 365 -5.76 -21.52 -11.64
C TRP A 365 -6.57 -21.73 -10.35
N LYS A 366 -7.90 -21.76 -10.49
CA LYS A 366 -8.84 -21.76 -9.35
C LYS A 366 -8.73 -22.95 -8.40
N LEU A 367 -8.25 -24.10 -8.88
CA LEU A 367 -8.04 -25.30 -8.07
C LEU A 367 -6.61 -25.45 -7.54
N CYS A 368 -5.76 -24.44 -7.72
CA CYS A 368 -4.38 -24.48 -7.23
C CYS A 368 -4.32 -24.30 -5.71
N THR A 369 -3.61 -25.20 -5.03
CA THR A 369 -3.37 -25.17 -3.57
C THR A 369 -1.97 -24.71 -3.19
N ALA A 370 -1.18 -24.18 -4.14
CA ALA A 370 0.19 -23.73 -3.88
C ALA A 370 0.29 -22.51 -2.93
N GLY A 371 -0.84 -21.84 -2.67
CA GLY A 371 -0.91 -20.66 -1.82
C GLY A 371 -0.27 -19.41 -2.44
N GLU A 372 0.28 -18.56 -1.56
CA GLU A 372 0.95 -17.32 -1.92
C GLU A 372 2.31 -17.55 -2.62
N GLU A 373 2.66 -16.65 -3.54
CA GLU A 373 3.99 -16.60 -4.16
C GLU A 373 5.08 -16.43 -3.08
N GLN A 374 5.97 -17.41 -2.97
CA GLN A 374 7.02 -17.40 -1.95
C GLN A 374 8.23 -16.55 -2.34
N ILE A 375 8.90 -15.99 -1.34
CA ILE A 375 10.14 -15.24 -1.55
C ILE A 375 11.17 -16.11 -2.25
N GLY A 376 11.75 -15.59 -3.34
CA GLY A 376 12.80 -16.29 -4.09
C GLY A 376 12.28 -17.33 -5.09
N ARG A 377 10.99 -17.67 -5.02
CA ARG A 377 10.32 -18.56 -5.98
C ARG A 377 9.16 -17.84 -6.65
N LYS A 378 9.48 -17.06 -7.69
CA LYS A 378 8.48 -16.32 -8.45
C LYS A 378 7.63 -17.28 -9.31
N PHE A 379 6.33 -17.02 -9.37
CA PHE A 379 5.41 -17.63 -10.30
C PHE A 379 5.68 -17.11 -11.72
N GLY A 380 5.47 -17.97 -12.71
CA GLY A 380 5.47 -17.58 -14.11
C GLY A 380 4.36 -16.57 -14.39
N LYS A 381 4.65 -15.57 -15.22
CA LYS A 381 3.68 -14.54 -15.62
C LYS A 381 3.08 -14.89 -16.99
N CYS A 382 1.81 -14.61 -17.21
CA CYS A 382 1.26 -14.59 -18.57
C CYS A 382 2.02 -13.55 -19.40
N SER A 383 2.56 -13.95 -20.55
CA SER A 383 3.35 -13.06 -21.41
C SER A 383 2.56 -11.87 -21.96
N VAL A 384 1.25 -11.99 -22.09
CA VAL A 384 0.36 -10.97 -22.67
C VAL A 384 -0.12 -9.99 -21.60
N CYS A 385 -0.89 -10.45 -20.61
CA CYS A 385 -1.45 -9.55 -19.61
C CYS A 385 -0.47 -9.20 -18.49
N GLN A 386 0.57 -10.01 -18.24
CA GLN A 386 1.52 -9.84 -17.14
C GLN A 386 0.88 -9.77 -15.74
N VAL A 387 -0.42 -10.07 -15.58
CA VAL A 387 -1.16 -10.08 -14.30
C VAL A 387 -1.38 -11.49 -13.79
N ALA A 388 -1.84 -12.40 -14.65
CA ALA A 388 -2.04 -13.80 -14.28
C ALA A 388 -0.71 -14.45 -13.92
N ARG A 389 -0.72 -15.26 -12.86
CA ARG A 389 0.48 -15.87 -12.26
C ARG A 389 0.28 -17.38 -12.15
N TYR A 390 1.34 -18.15 -12.38
CA TYR A 390 1.27 -19.60 -12.42
C TYR A 390 2.47 -20.23 -11.69
N CYS A 391 2.21 -21.12 -10.75
CA CYS A 391 3.29 -21.86 -10.08
C CYS A 391 3.90 -22.96 -10.97
N SER A 392 3.26 -23.31 -12.09
CA SER A 392 3.74 -24.28 -13.08
C SER A 392 3.18 -23.99 -14.49
N LYS A 393 3.82 -24.52 -15.54
CA LYS A 393 3.32 -24.47 -16.93
C LYS A 393 2.00 -25.24 -17.10
N GLU A 394 1.80 -26.30 -16.31
CA GLU A 394 0.57 -27.09 -16.32
C GLU A 394 -0.63 -26.25 -15.86
N HIS A 395 -0.51 -25.53 -14.75
CA HIS A 395 -1.58 -24.64 -14.28
C HIS A 395 -1.87 -23.52 -15.27
N GLN A 396 -0.85 -23.02 -15.98
CA GLN A 396 -1.05 -22.10 -17.08
C GLN A 396 -1.90 -22.73 -18.19
N SER A 397 -1.60 -23.96 -18.61
CA SER A 397 -2.36 -24.68 -19.65
C SER A 397 -3.82 -24.91 -19.24
N LEU A 398 -4.04 -25.34 -17.98
CA LEU A 398 -5.38 -25.60 -17.43
C LEU A 398 -6.21 -24.32 -17.35
N HIS A 399 -5.61 -23.22 -16.87
CA HIS A 399 -6.27 -21.92 -16.77
C HIS A 399 -6.45 -21.22 -18.13
N TRP A 400 -5.56 -21.48 -19.10
CA TRP A 400 -5.54 -20.74 -20.38
C TRP A 400 -6.88 -20.77 -21.13
N ARG A 401 -7.63 -21.87 -21.02
CA ARG A 401 -8.93 -22.04 -21.69
C ARG A 401 -9.92 -20.95 -21.30
N THR A 402 -10.01 -20.61 -20.02
CA THR A 402 -10.89 -19.54 -19.51
C THR A 402 -10.18 -18.18 -19.61
N HIS A 403 -8.90 -18.11 -19.25
CA HIS A 403 -8.14 -16.86 -19.25
C HIS A 403 -8.05 -16.16 -20.60
N LYS A 404 -7.89 -16.91 -21.70
CA LYS A 404 -7.71 -16.33 -23.04
C LYS A 404 -8.86 -15.42 -23.47
N VAL A 405 -10.08 -15.69 -22.96
CA VAL A 405 -11.28 -14.90 -23.22
C VAL A 405 -11.11 -13.46 -22.69
N HIS A 406 -10.42 -13.31 -21.57
CA HIS A 406 -10.19 -12.03 -20.92
C HIS A 406 -8.85 -11.40 -21.32
N CYS A 407 -7.84 -12.22 -21.60
CA CYS A 407 -6.47 -11.77 -21.81
C CYS A 407 -6.26 -10.99 -23.13
N ARG A 408 -6.86 -11.44 -24.24
CA ARG A 408 -6.49 -11.01 -25.62
C ARG A 408 -7.45 -10.07 -26.35
N ALA A 409 -8.45 -9.49 -25.69
CA ALA A 409 -9.42 -8.64 -26.41
C ALA A 409 -8.87 -7.30 -26.93
N LYS A 410 -7.55 -7.06 -26.87
CA LYS A 410 -6.91 -5.87 -27.43
C LYS A 410 -6.49 -6.04 -28.90
N ASP A 411 -6.38 -7.27 -29.40
CA ASP A 411 -5.85 -7.52 -30.74
C ASP A 411 -6.89 -7.35 -31.86
N SER A 412 -8.18 -7.20 -31.53
CA SER A 412 -9.25 -6.99 -32.51
C SER A 412 -9.64 -5.51 -32.71
N GLY A 413 -9.08 -4.59 -31.94
CA GLY A 413 -9.20 -3.15 -32.18
C GLY A 413 -7.89 -2.67 -32.79
N GLY A 414 -7.80 -2.72 -34.12
CA GLY A 414 -6.60 -2.41 -34.89
C GLY A 414 -5.84 -1.22 -34.30
N SER A 415 -4.52 -1.40 -34.15
CA SER A 415 -3.59 -0.29 -33.98
C SER A 415 -4.00 0.80 -34.96
N VAL A 416 -4.61 1.87 -34.45
CA VAL A 416 -4.76 3.12 -35.18
C VAL A 416 -3.33 3.50 -35.48
N GLY A 417 -2.92 3.21 -36.72
CA GLY A 417 -1.63 3.59 -37.25
C GLY A 417 -1.49 5.07 -36.91
N THR A 418 -0.51 5.36 -36.07
CA THR A 418 0.00 6.72 -35.96
C THR A 418 0.41 7.07 -37.38
N SER A 419 -0.41 7.91 -38.00
CA SER A 419 -0.30 8.31 -39.39
C SER A 419 1.14 8.74 -39.66
N GLU A 420 1.63 8.25 -40.80
CA GLU A 420 2.84 8.70 -41.48
C GLU A 420 3.21 10.13 -41.09
N ARG A 421 4.35 10.27 -40.41
CA ARG A 421 5.15 11.48 -40.58
C ARG A 421 5.49 11.54 -42.06
N GLU A 422 4.79 12.39 -42.80
CA GLU A 422 5.23 12.87 -44.10
C GLU A 422 6.70 13.29 -43.97
N ARG A 423 7.58 12.59 -44.69
CA ARG A 423 8.93 13.06 -44.93
C ARG A 423 8.81 14.34 -45.75
N PRO A 424 9.40 15.48 -45.33
CA PRO A 424 9.52 16.60 -46.23
C PRO A 424 10.40 16.16 -47.41
N SER A 425 9.87 16.35 -48.62
CA SER A 425 10.60 16.17 -49.87
C SER A 425 11.83 17.07 -49.85
N GLU A 426 13.01 16.46 -49.97
CA GLU A 426 14.25 17.16 -50.28
C GLU A 426 14.05 17.88 -51.61
N GLY A 427 14.11 19.21 -51.56
CA GLY A 427 14.17 20.06 -52.75
C GLY A 427 15.55 19.96 -53.36
N GLU A 428 15.60 19.60 -54.63
CA GLU A 428 16.74 19.77 -55.52
C GLU A 428 17.12 21.25 -55.62
N GLN A 429 18.41 21.55 -55.43
CA GLN A 429 19.11 22.70 -56.00
C GLN A 429 20.39 22.21 -56.65
#